data_AF-A0A8H5RIY7-F1
#
_entry.id   AF-A0A8H5RIY7-F1
#
_cell.length_a   1.000
_cell.length_b   1.000
_cell.length_c   1.000
_cell.angle_alpha   90.00
_cell.angle_beta   90.00
_cell.angle_gamma   90.00
#
_symmetry.space_group_name_H-M   'P 1'
#
loop_
_entity.id
_entity.type
_entity.pdbx_description
1 polymer ?
#
loop_
_entity_poly.entity_id
_entity_poly.type
_entity_poly.pdbx_seq_one_letter_code
_entity_poly.pdbx_strand_id
1 'polypeptide(L)'
;MAPRLTLDKKDQIRTMLFEGRSISEIAEAIPCSERAVYRTQATIRRFGAATAPTNRAGPDPKITPLMRDTLCRELVKEPDMLRREMVAFLRRRFDVDVSPTRITRTLQALQWT
;
A
#
# COMPACT_ATOMS: atom_id res chain seq x y z
N MET A 1 18.85 -19.16 3.34
CA MET A 1 17.67 -18.51 3.95
C MET A 1 16.43 -19.28 3.54
N ALA A 2 15.57 -19.67 4.47
CA ALA A 2 14.28 -20.28 4.12
C ALA A 2 13.36 -19.24 3.45
N PRO A 3 12.54 -19.65 2.46
CA PRO A 3 11.62 -18.73 1.79
C PRO A 3 10.59 -18.16 2.78
N ARG A 4 10.14 -16.92 2.52
CA ARG A 4 9.08 -16.30 3.32
C ARG A 4 7.76 -17.06 3.11
N LEU A 5 6.99 -17.22 4.18
CA LEU A 5 5.62 -17.72 4.07
C LEU A 5 4.79 -16.81 3.17
N THR A 6 4.03 -17.43 2.27
CA THR A 6 3.03 -16.76 1.43
C THR A 6 1.92 -16.16 2.30
N LEU A 7 1.19 -15.19 1.75
CA LEU A 7 0.08 -14.56 2.46
C LEU A 7 -0.99 -15.59 2.85
N ASP A 8 -1.36 -16.45 1.89
CA ASP A 8 -2.29 -17.56 2.09
C ASP A 8 -1.93 -18.45 3.30
N LYS A 9 -0.67 -18.88 3.41
CA LYS A 9 -0.21 -19.67 4.55
C LYS A 9 -0.30 -18.92 5.88
N LYS A 10 -0.05 -17.60 5.88
CA LYS A 10 -0.17 -16.79 7.10
C LYS A 10 -1.62 -16.60 7.52
N ASP A 11 -2.54 -16.51 6.57
CA ASP A 11 -3.98 -16.44 6.85
C ASP A 11 -4.51 -17.78 7.35
N GLN A 12 -4.04 -18.91 6.82
CA GLN A 12 -4.33 -20.23 7.40
C GLN A 12 -3.81 -20.35 8.84
N ILE A 13 -2.58 -19.91 9.12
CA ILE A 13 -2.03 -19.85 10.50
C ILE A 13 -2.96 -19.01 11.40
N ARG A 14 -3.44 -17.86 10.91
CA ARG A 14 -4.36 -17.00 11.66
C ARG A 14 -5.66 -17.73 12.01
N THR A 15 -6.27 -18.42 11.05
CA THR A 15 -7.51 -19.18 11.26
C THR A 15 -7.30 -20.27 12.31
N MET A 16 -6.24 -21.07 12.19
CA MET A 16 -5.94 -22.12 13.16
C MET A 16 -5.62 -21.58 14.56
N LEU A 17 -4.93 -20.44 14.67
CA LEU A 17 -4.72 -19.75 15.95
C LEU A 17 -6.05 -19.29 16.57
N PHE A 18 -7.00 -18.85 15.75
CA PHE A 18 -8.33 -18.44 16.21
C PHE A 18 -9.18 -19.65 16.66
N GLU A 19 -9.00 -20.81 16.02
CA GLU A 19 -9.58 -22.10 16.44
C GLU A 19 -8.95 -22.67 17.72
N GLY A 20 -7.90 -22.04 18.26
CA GLY A 20 -7.23 -22.47 19.49
C GLY A 20 -6.25 -23.65 19.31
N ARG A 21 -5.82 -23.94 18.07
CA ARG A 21 -4.82 -24.98 17.79
C ARG A 21 -3.47 -24.64 18.44
N SER A 22 -2.74 -25.68 18.86
CA SER A 22 -1.39 -25.51 19.39
C SER A 22 -0.40 -25.11 18.30
N ILE A 23 0.70 -24.48 18.70
CA ILE A 23 1.73 -24.00 17.75
C ILE A 23 2.35 -25.17 16.97
N SER A 24 2.58 -26.30 17.61
CA SER A 24 3.16 -27.50 17.01
C SER A 24 2.22 -28.12 15.96
N GLU A 25 0.93 -28.23 16.26
CA GLU A 25 -0.09 -28.70 15.30
C GLU A 25 -0.17 -27.79 14.06
N ILE A 26 -0.07 -26.47 14.25
CA ILE A 26 -0.09 -25.51 13.14
C ILE A 26 1.17 -25.65 12.27
N ALA A 27 2.34 -25.83 12.90
CA ALA A 27 3.62 -25.99 12.19
C ALA A 27 3.69 -27.29 11.38
N GLU A 28 3.01 -28.33 11.85
CA GLU A 28 2.88 -29.61 11.13
C GLU A 28 1.87 -29.51 9.97
N ALA A 29 0.69 -28.93 10.23
CA ALA A 29 -0.35 -28.77 9.21
C ALA A 29 0.07 -27.82 8.07
N ILE A 30 0.82 -26.77 8.40
CA ILE A 30 1.35 -25.79 7.45
C ILE A 30 2.86 -25.95 7.49
N PRO A 31 3.49 -26.68 6.53
CA PRO A 31 4.90 -27.05 6.58
C PRO A 31 5.83 -25.84 6.78
N CYS A 32 6.08 -25.51 8.04
CA CYS A 32 6.80 -24.33 8.49
C CYS A 32 7.34 -24.57 9.89
N SER A 33 8.31 -23.76 10.31
CA SER A 33 8.84 -23.87 11.67
C SER A 33 7.87 -23.27 12.68
N GLU A 34 7.83 -23.81 13.91
CA GLU A 34 7.11 -23.20 15.03
C GLU A 34 7.49 -21.72 15.22
N ARG A 35 8.78 -21.38 15.00
CA ARG A 35 9.26 -19.99 15.01
C ARG A 35 8.49 -19.09 14.04
N ALA A 36 8.10 -19.60 12.87
CA ALA A 36 7.32 -18.85 11.89
C ALA A 36 5.88 -18.62 12.38
N VAL A 37 5.29 -19.61 13.05
CA VAL A 37 3.98 -19.49 13.69
C VAL A 37 4.03 -18.45 14.82
N TYR A 38 5.02 -18.51 15.71
CA TYR A 38 5.22 -17.49 16.76
C TYR A 38 5.35 -16.07 16.21
N ARG A 39 6.14 -15.88 15.14
CA ARG A 39 6.27 -14.57 14.49
C ARG A 39 4.96 -14.08 13.88
N THR A 40 4.18 -14.97 13.29
CA THR A 40 2.86 -14.65 12.73
C THR A 40 1.89 -14.29 13.85
N GLN A 41 1.84 -15.06 14.93
CA GLN A 41 1.06 -14.75 16.13
C GLN A 41 1.43 -13.38 16.72
N ALA A 42 2.71 -13.07 16.86
CA ALA A 42 3.16 -11.77 17.34
C ALA A 42 2.74 -10.63 16.41
N THR A 43 2.77 -10.85 15.09
CA THR A 43 2.30 -9.88 14.08
C THR A 43 0.78 -9.65 14.22
N ILE A 44 -0.01 -10.72 14.37
CA ILE A 44 -1.46 -10.65 14.58
C ILE A 44 -1.79 -9.90 15.87
N ARG A 45 -1.10 -10.21 16.98
CA ARG A 45 -1.30 -9.51 18.25
C ARG A 45 -0.99 -8.01 18.14
N ARG A 46 0.01 -7.63 17.33
CA ARG A 46 0.43 -6.24 17.18
C ARG A 46 -0.43 -5.43 16.21
N PHE A 47 -0.86 -6.04 15.11
CA PHE A 47 -1.49 -5.31 14.00
C PHE A 47 -2.92 -5.76 13.69
N GLY A 48 -3.44 -6.79 14.36
CA GLY A 48 -4.72 -7.41 14.02
C GLY A 48 -4.72 -8.11 12.66
N ALA A 49 -3.54 -8.34 12.06
CA ALA A 49 -3.36 -8.90 10.73
C ALA A 49 -2.21 -9.90 10.68
N ALA A 50 -2.31 -10.91 9.80
CA ALA A 50 -1.26 -11.91 9.61
C ALA A 50 0.00 -11.32 8.93
N THR A 51 -0.14 -10.12 8.36
CA THR A 51 0.96 -9.33 7.78
C THR A 51 0.95 -7.93 8.39
N ALA A 52 2.15 -7.41 8.68
CA ALA A 52 2.30 -6.04 9.14
C ALA A 52 1.85 -5.05 8.04
N PRO A 53 1.23 -3.92 8.41
CA PRO A 53 0.92 -2.89 7.44
C PRO A 53 2.21 -2.39 6.77
N THR A 54 2.09 -2.02 5.50
CA THR A 54 3.20 -1.42 4.78
C THR A 54 3.45 -0.02 5.33
N ASN A 55 4.50 0.13 6.13
CA ASN A 55 4.98 1.45 6.51
C ASN A 55 5.62 2.09 5.28
N ARG A 56 5.03 3.18 4.79
CA ARG A 56 5.66 3.96 3.73
C ARG A 56 6.94 4.59 4.27
N ALA A 57 8.06 4.25 3.65
CA ALA A 57 9.33 4.90 3.92
C ALA A 57 9.53 6.10 3.00
N GLY A 58 10.21 7.13 3.51
CA GLY A 58 10.57 8.33 2.74
C GLY A 58 9.59 9.50 2.89
N PRO A 59 9.92 10.65 2.30
CA PRO A 59 9.14 11.87 2.42
C PRO A 59 7.73 11.74 1.85
N ASP A 60 6.83 12.58 2.34
CA ASP A 60 5.49 12.71 1.78
C ASP A 60 5.52 13.15 0.31
N PRO A 61 4.53 12.71 -0.48
CA PRO A 61 4.57 12.92 -1.91
C PRO A 61 4.21 14.37 -2.17
N LYS A 62 5.00 15.06 -3.00
CA LYS A 62 4.75 16.48 -3.31
C LYS A 62 3.38 16.71 -3.94
N ILE A 63 2.85 15.72 -4.66
CA ILE A 63 1.44 15.68 -5.07
C ILE A 63 0.74 14.75 -4.08
N THR A 64 -0.07 15.31 -3.20
CA THR A 64 -0.84 14.54 -2.23
C THR A 64 -2.05 13.88 -2.89
N PRO A 65 -2.66 12.85 -2.27
CA PRO A 65 -3.89 12.25 -2.78
C PRO A 65 -5.01 13.25 -3.03
N LEU A 66 -5.20 14.24 -2.15
CA LEU A 66 -6.21 15.30 -2.33
C LEU A 66 -5.98 16.12 -3.60
N MET A 67 -4.73 16.51 -3.85
CA MET A 67 -4.35 17.32 -5.01
C MET A 67 -4.55 16.54 -6.29
N ARG A 68 -4.20 15.25 -6.25
CA ARG A 68 -4.41 14.30 -7.33
C ARG A 68 -5.89 14.16 -7.67
N ASP A 69 -6.73 13.91 -6.68
CA ASP A 69 -8.17 13.73 -6.89
C ASP A 69 -8.83 15.02 -7.39
N THR A 70 -8.34 16.18 -6.92
CA THR A 70 -8.77 17.50 -7.41
C THR A 70 -8.37 17.73 -8.86
N LEU A 71 -7.14 17.36 -9.23
CA LEU A 71 -6.68 17.42 -10.62
C LEU A 71 -7.52 16.50 -11.52
N CYS A 72 -7.79 15.26 -11.09
CA CYS A 72 -8.66 14.35 -11.85
C CYS A 72 -10.05 14.93 -12.09
N ARG A 73 -10.68 15.53 -11.08
CA ARG A 73 -11.99 16.19 -11.24
C ARG A 73 -11.95 17.34 -12.24
N GLU A 74 -10.83 18.05 -12.32
CA GLU A 74 -10.66 19.11 -13.30
C GLU A 74 -10.46 18.55 -14.71
N LEU A 75 -9.67 17.48 -14.85
CA LEU A 75 -9.46 16.81 -16.13
C LEU A 75 -10.72 16.11 -16.67
N VAL A 76 -11.69 15.74 -15.81
CA VAL A 76 -13.01 15.31 -16.28
C VAL A 76 -13.74 16.44 -17.00
N LYS A 77 -13.57 17.69 -16.58
CA LYS A 77 -14.19 18.85 -17.22
C LYS A 77 -13.42 19.31 -18.46
N GLU A 78 -12.10 19.24 -18.39
CA GLU A 78 -11.17 19.68 -19.43
C GLU A 78 -10.11 18.60 -19.70
N PRO A 79 -10.44 17.58 -20.51
CA PRO A 79 -9.55 16.43 -20.74
C PRO A 79 -8.28 16.79 -21.53
N ASP A 80 -8.35 17.85 -22.34
CA ASP A 80 -7.25 18.30 -23.20
C ASP A 80 -6.26 19.24 -22.48
N MET A 81 -6.45 19.49 -21.18
CA MET A 81 -5.60 20.37 -20.38
C MET A 81 -4.12 19.96 -20.51
N LEU A 82 -3.27 20.93 -20.86
CA LEU A 82 -1.85 20.67 -21.06
C LEU A 82 -1.14 20.50 -19.72
N ARG A 83 -0.03 19.75 -19.71
CA ARG A 83 0.70 19.44 -18.47
C ARG A 83 1.21 20.71 -17.76
N ARG A 84 1.55 21.75 -18.53
CA ARG A 84 1.93 23.08 -18.01
C ARG A 84 0.75 23.78 -17.30
N GLU A 85 -0.47 23.60 -17.81
CA GLU A 85 -1.68 24.14 -17.19
C GLU A 85 -2.03 23.36 -15.93
N MET A 86 -1.85 22.03 -15.92
CA MET A 86 -2.00 21.22 -14.71
C MET A 86 -1.02 21.66 -13.60
N VAL A 87 0.23 21.98 -13.95
CA VAL A 87 1.20 22.56 -13.01
C VAL A 87 0.71 23.91 -12.47
N ALA A 88 0.28 24.81 -13.36
CA ALA A 88 -0.24 26.12 -12.97
C ALA A 88 -1.50 25.99 -12.09
N PHE A 89 -2.37 25.03 -12.37
CA PHE A 89 -3.57 24.72 -11.61
C PHE A 89 -3.22 24.29 -10.18
N LEU A 90 -2.33 23.30 -10.02
CA LEU A 90 -1.91 22.84 -8.70
C LEU A 90 -1.19 23.94 -7.91
N ARG A 91 -0.35 24.75 -8.58
CA ARG A 91 0.31 25.89 -7.96
C ARG A 91 -0.71 26.92 -7.45
N ARG A 92 -1.68 27.32 -8.27
CA ARG A 92 -2.71 28.29 -7.87
C ARG A 92 -3.60 27.77 -6.75
N ARG A 93 -3.93 26.47 -6.76
CA ARG A 93 -4.94 25.90 -5.86
C ARG A 93 -4.38 25.46 -4.50
N PHE A 94 -3.11 25.04 -4.47
CA PHE A 94 -2.48 24.41 -3.31
C PHE A 94 -1.12 25.04 -2.93
N ASP A 95 -0.69 26.10 -3.62
CA ASP A 95 0.60 26.79 -3.42
C ASP A 95 1.80 25.84 -3.47
N VAL A 96 1.78 24.91 -4.44
CA VAL A 96 2.88 23.97 -4.65
C VAL A 96 3.61 24.23 -5.96
N ASP A 97 4.91 24.02 -5.96
CA ASP A 97 5.71 23.98 -7.17
C ASP A 97 5.93 22.54 -7.64
N VAL A 98 5.39 22.17 -8.80
CA VAL A 98 5.42 20.78 -9.29
C VAL A 98 6.00 20.75 -10.70
N SER A 99 6.92 19.84 -10.97
CA SER A 99 7.47 19.71 -12.33
C SER A 99 6.48 19.00 -13.26
N PRO A 100 6.46 19.32 -14.57
CA PRO A 100 5.64 18.60 -15.55
C PRO A 100 5.89 17.07 -15.54
N THR A 101 7.13 16.63 -15.31
CA THR A 101 7.48 15.21 -15.20
C THR A 101 6.75 14.51 -14.04
N ARG A 102 6.55 15.20 -12.91
CA ARG A 102 5.76 14.65 -11.78
C ARG A 102 4.29 14.52 -12.12
N ILE A 103 3.74 15.48 -12.87
CA ILE A 103 2.37 15.38 -13.41
C ILE A 103 2.25 14.13 -14.28
N THR A 104 3.14 13.95 -15.26
CA THR A 104 3.13 12.76 -16.14
C THR A 104 3.18 11.46 -15.34
N ARG A 105 4.12 11.33 -14.39
CA ARG A 105 4.21 10.13 -13.54
C ARG A 105 2.95 9.89 -12.71
N THR A 106 2.30 10.96 -12.26
CA THR A 106 1.06 10.88 -11.49
C THR A 106 -0.09 10.40 -12.36
N LEU A 107 -0.22 10.92 -13.59
CA LEU A 107 -1.24 10.49 -14.55
C LEU A 107 -1.04 9.02 -14.96
N GLN A 108 0.20 8.59 -15.20
CA GLN A 108 0.52 7.19 -15.48
C GLN A 108 0.14 6.26 -14.31
N ALA A 109 0.46 6.66 -13.07
CA ALA A 109 0.09 5.90 -11.89
C ALA A 109 -1.44 5.81 -11.67
N LEU A 110 -2.20 6.73 -12.27
CA LEU A 110 -3.66 6.76 -12.25
C LEU A 110 -4.31 6.11 -13.49
N GLN A 111 -3.51 5.65 -14.46
CA GLN A 111 -4.00 5.13 -15.74
C GLN A 111 -4.78 6.15 -16.60
N TRP A 112 -4.44 7.44 -16.50
CA TRP A 112 -5.02 8.50 -17.33
C TRP A 112 -4.25 8.74 -18.66
N THR A 113 -3.09 8.12 -18.83
CA THR A 113 -2.24 8.18 -20.03
C THR A 113 -1.39 6.92 -20.07
#